data_AF-A0A1V5NG64-F1
#
_entry.id   AF-A0A1V5NG64-F1
#
_cell.length_a   1.000
_cell.length_b   1.000
_cell.length_c   1.000
_cell.angle_alpha   90.00
_cell.angle_beta   90.00
_cell.angle_gamma   90.00
#
_symmetry.space_group_name_H-M   'P 1'
#
loop_
_entity.id
_entity.type
_entity.pdbx_description
1 polymer ?
#
loop_
_entity_poly.entity_id
_entity_poly.type
_entity_poly.pdbx_seq_one_letter_code
_entity_poly.pdbx_strand_id
1 'polypeptide(L)'
;MGKLQFFEMRAEEMATMYAQDFTKKQAVDAGTNLVKSMIDEGNVDKLQFAANLFRLNEVVAAAATEMRNHLPLEKTQIFGVEFTPVNGGNTLNYADDPVYVQLKADLDARVELLKLAQKQEVLDTGGIEVPKVSTTPRKSSVTIKF
;
A
#
# COMPACT_ATOMS: atom_id res chain seq x y z
N MET A 1 -18.11 -29.68 -6.75
CA MET A 1 -18.50 -28.49 -5.96
C MET A 1 -18.80 -27.35 -6.93
N GLY A 2 -19.98 -26.72 -6.84
CA GLY A 2 -20.29 -25.56 -7.66
C GLY A 2 -19.49 -24.33 -7.19
N LYS A 3 -19.21 -23.38 -8.09
CA LYS A 3 -18.49 -22.14 -7.77
C LYS A 3 -19.18 -21.33 -6.65
N LEU A 4 -20.51 -21.39 -6.58
CA LEU A 4 -21.32 -20.75 -5.53
C LEU A 4 -21.08 -21.38 -4.15
N GLN A 5 -21.24 -22.70 -4.03
CA GLN A 5 -20.97 -23.46 -2.80
C GLN A 5 -19.53 -23.28 -2.30
N PHE A 6 -18.57 -23.17 -3.21
CA PHE A 6 -17.18 -22.89 -2.84
C PHE A 6 -17.04 -21.52 -2.16
N PHE A 7 -17.70 -20.48 -2.66
CA PHE A 7 -17.64 -19.16 -2.04
C PHE A 7 -18.40 -19.08 -0.72
N GLU A 8 -19.54 -19.78 -0.59
CA GLU A 8 -20.29 -19.88 0.66
C GLU A 8 -19.44 -20.53 1.76
N MET A 9 -18.83 -21.69 1.48
CA MET A 9 -17.93 -22.35 2.44
C MET A 9 -16.75 -21.46 2.84
N ARG A 10 -16.12 -20.76 1.88
CA ARG A 10 -15.01 -19.85 2.18
C ARG A 10 -15.45 -18.63 2.98
N ALA A 11 -16.66 -18.11 2.77
CA ALA A 11 -17.20 -17.01 3.54
C ALA A 11 -17.45 -17.42 5.00
N GLU A 12 -18.01 -18.61 5.22
CA GLU A 12 -18.20 -19.17 6.55
C GLU A 12 -16.86 -19.37 7.27
N GLU A 13 -15.86 -19.96 6.60
CA GLU A 13 -14.51 -20.12 7.15
C GLU A 13 -13.91 -18.76 7.54
N MET A 14 -14.01 -17.76 6.67
CA MET A 14 -13.48 -16.41 6.91
C MET A 14 -14.15 -15.71 8.10
N ALA A 15 -15.45 -15.95 8.33
CA ALA A 15 -16.17 -15.38 9.47
C ALA A 15 -15.67 -15.91 10.83
N THR A 16 -15.06 -17.09 10.85
CA THR A 16 -14.58 -17.76 12.07
C THR A 16 -13.09 -18.09 12.06
N MET A 17 -12.34 -17.58 11.07
CA MET A 17 -10.95 -18.01 10.80
C MET A 17 -10.00 -17.70 11.95
N TYR A 18 -10.21 -16.57 12.63
CA TYR A 18 -9.33 -16.09 13.68
C TYR A 18 -10.09 -15.90 14.99
N ALA A 19 -9.43 -16.20 16.11
CA ALA A 19 -9.96 -15.96 17.44
C ALA A 19 -10.18 -14.46 17.69
N GLN A 20 -11.08 -14.13 18.63
CA GLN A 20 -11.42 -12.73 18.94
C GLN A 20 -10.26 -11.90 19.47
N ASP A 21 -9.27 -12.55 20.07
CA ASP A 21 -8.05 -11.97 20.62
C ASP A 21 -6.87 -12.00 19.61
N PHE A 22 -7.12 -12.38 18.36
CA PHE A 22 -6.08 -12.47 17.34
C PHE A 22 -5.53 -11.07 16.99
N THR A 23 -4.34 -10.80 17.49
CA THR A 23 -3.70 -9.48 17.41
C THR A 23 -3.10 -9.21 16.03
N LYS A 24 -2.87 -7.92 15.72
CA LYS A 24 -2.09 -7.49 14.55
C LYS A 24 -0.72 -8.18 14.46
N LYS A 25 -0.06 -8.43 15.60
CA LYS A 25 1.23 -9.13 15.64
C LYS A 25 1.07 -10.57 15.16
N GLN A 26 0.09 -11.29 15.67
CA GLN A 26 -0.18 -12.67 15.26
C GLN A 26 -0.60 -12.76 13.79
N ALA A 27 -1.32 -11.77 13.25
CA ALA A 27 -1.64 -11.71 11.82
C ALA A 27 -0.37 -11.58 10.95
N VAL A 28 0.57 -10.71 11.36
CA VAL A 28 1.86 -10.55 10.67
C VAL A 28 2.71 -11.82 10.77
N ASP A 29 2.76 -12.42 11.96
CA ASP A 29 3.50 -13.66 12.20
C ASP A 29 2.92 -14.82 11.37
N ALA A 30 1.60 -14.95 11.29
CA ALA A 30 0.93 -15.96 10.48
C ALA A 30 1.28 -15.83 8.98
N GLY A 31 1.23 -14.63 8.42
CA GLY A 31 1.63 -14.39 7.03
C GLY A 31 3.11 -14.66 6.78
N THR A 32 3.98 -14.29 7.74
CA THR A 32 5.41 -14.55 7.65
C THR A 32 5.72 -16.05 7.72
N ASN A 33 5.05 -16.78 8.61
CA ASN A 33 5.22 -18.21 8.77
C ASN A 33 4.70 -18.98 7.56
N LEU A 34 3.58 -18.56 6.96
CA LEU A 34 3.09 -19.12 5.69
C LEU A 34 4.17 -19.08 4.61
N VAL A 35 4.82 -17.93 4.41
CA VAL A 35 5.87 -17.80 3.40
C VAL A 35 7.09 -18.65 3.74
N LYS A 36 7.51 -18.69 5.00
CA LYS A 36 8.63 -19.52 5.46
C LYS A 36 8.36 -21.00 5.21
N SER A 37 7.23 -21.53 5.67
CA SER A 37 6.84 -22.93 5.46
C SER A 37 6.82 -23.30 3.98
N MET A 38 6.25 -22.45 3.12
CA MET A 38 6.20 -22.71 1.68
C MET A 38 7.59 -22.71 1.02
N ILE A 39 8.50 -21.86 1.49
CA ILE A 39 9.89 -21.83 0.99
C ILE A 39 10.69 -23.04 1.51
N ASP A 40 10.52 -23.37 2.79
CA ASP A 40 11.27 -24.43 3.48
C ASP A 40 10.84 -25.83 3.01
N GLU A 41 9.55 -26.02 2.71
CA GLU A 41 9.01 -27.26 2.14
C GLU A 41 9.48 -27.50 0.70
N GLY A 42 9.87 -26.45 -0.03
CA GLY A 42 10.43 -26.54 -1.38
C GLY A 42 9.49 -27.08 -2.47
N ASN A 43 8.21 -27.29 -2.15
CA ASN A 43 7.25 -27.99 -3.01
C ASN A 43 6.59 -27.08 -4.07
N VAL A 44 6.83 -25.77 -4.04
CA VAL A 44 6.18 -24.81 -4.96
C VAL A 44 7.20 -23.81 -5.50
N ASP A 45 7.11 -23.50 -6.79
CA ASP A 45 7.92 -22.45 -7.40
C ASP A 45 7.66 -21.09 -6.74
N LYS A 46 8.73 -20.40 -6.35
CA LYS A 46 8.65 -19.16 -5.57
C LYS A 46 7.94 -18.04 -6.34
N LEU A 47 8.15 -17.96 -7.66
CA LEU A 47 7.52 -16.93 -8.49
C LEU A 47 6.04 -17.24 -8.72
N GLN A 48 5.69 -18.51 -8.93
CA GLN A 48 4.30 -18.94 -9.06
C GLN A 48 3.53 -18.71 -7.75
N PHE A 49 4.12 -19.07 -6.62
CA PHE A 49 3.51 -18.82 -5.31
C PHE A 49 3.35 -17.32 -5.05
N ALA A 50 4.40 -16.53 -5.31
CA ALA A 50 4.35 -15.07 -5.18
C ALA A 50 3.25 -14.47 -6.08
N ALA A 51 3.17 -14.85 -7.35
CA ALA A 51 2.15 -14.35 -8.28
C ALA A 51 0.73 -14.61 -7.77
N ASN A 52 0.48 -15.80 -7.22
CA ASN A 52 -0.82 -16.12 -6.62
C ASN A 52 -1.09 -15.33 -5.34
N LEU A 53 -0.07 -15.10 -4.50
CA LEU A 53 -0.19 -14.26 -3.30
C LEU A 53 -0.59 -12.82 -3.66
N PHE A 54 0.05 -12.23 -4.66
CA PHE A 54 -0.28 -10.86 -5.09
C PHE A 54 -1.69 -10.76 -5.70
N ARG A 55 -2.12 -11.76 -6.49
CA ARG A 55 -3.51 -11.82 -6.98
C ARG A 55 -4.52 -11.94 -5.85
N LEU A 56 -4.24 -12.78 -4.85
CA LEU A 56 -5.10 -12.92 -3.68
C LEU A 56 -5.17 -11.60 -2.89
N ASN A 57 -4.05 -10.89 -2.76
CA ASN A 57 -4.02 -9.57 -2.13
C ASN A 57 -4.94 -8.57 -2.84
N GLU A 58 -4.95 -8.53 -4.17
CA GLU A 58 -5.87 -7.67 -4.92
C GLU A 58 -7.35 -8.04 -4.69
N VAL A 59 -7.66 -9.34 -4.66
CA VAL A 59 -9.03 -9.82 -4.36
C VAL A 59 -9.45 -9.38 -2.96
N VAL A 60 -8.60 -9.58 -1.95
CA VAL A 60 -8.87 -9.18 -0.56
C VAL A 60 -8.97 -7.66 -0.43
N ALA A 61 -8.11 -6.90 -1.12
CA ALA A 61 -8.13 -5.45 -1.11
C ALA A 61 -9.42 -4.88 -1.73
N ALA A 62 -9.86 -5.45 -2.86
CA ALA A 62 -11.12 -5.08 -3.50
C ALA A 62 -12.32 -5.42 -2.60
N ALA A 63 -12.36 -6.63 -2.05
CA ALA A 63 -13.42 -7.06 -1.14
C ALA A 63 -13.48 -6.20 0.14
N ALA A 64 -12.33 -5.86 0.73
CA ALA A 64 -12.27 -4.99 1.90
C ALA A 64 -12.72 -3.56 1.58
N THR A 65 -12.41 -3.06 0.38
CA THR A 65 -12.89 -1.76 -0.09
C THR A 65 -14.40 -1.75 -0.25
N GLU A 66 -14.96 -2.78 -0.87
CA GLU A 66 -16.41 -2.92 -1.00
C GLU A 66 -17.08 -3.06 0.37
N MET A 67 -16.54 -3.92 1.26
CA MET A 67 -17.10 -4.15 2.59
C MET A 67 -17.20 -2.87 3.42
N ARG A 68 -16.28 -1.90 3.25
CA ARG A 68 -16.36 -0.60 3.95
C ARG A 68 -17.66 0.15 3.67
N ASN A 69 -18.25 -0.03 2.49
CA ASN A 69 -19.53 0.59 2.13
C ASN A 69 -20.71 0.00 2.92
N HIS A 70 -20.53 -1.16 3.55
CA HIS A 70 -21.55 -1.90 4.30
C HIS A 70 -21.30 -1.89 5.82
N LEU A 71 -20.24 -1.21 6.29
CA LEU A 71 -19.93 -1.13 7.72
C LEU A 71 -20.76 -0.06 8.43
N PRO A 72 -21.12 -0.28 9.72
CA PRO A 72 -21.84 0.71 10.51
C PRO A 72 -20.97 1.94 10.80
N LEU A 73 -21.61 3.11 10.93
CA LEU A 73 -20.96 4.39 11.27
C LEU A 73 -20.81 4.58 12.79
N GLU A 74 -20.62 3.50 13.53
CA GLU A 74 -20.43 3.50 14.98
C GLU A 74 -19.06 2.96 15.33
N LYS A 75 -18.44 3.55 16.35
CA LYS A 75 -17.15 3.07 16.84
C LYS A 75 -17.34 1.69 17.47
N THR A 76 -16.68 0.67 16.93
CA THR A 76 -16.76 -0.70 17.46
C THR A 76 -15.40 -1.40 17.40
N GLN A 77 -15.23 -2.47 18.17
CA GLN A 77 -14.05 -3.31 18.14
C GLN A 77 -14.47 -4.78 18.02
N ILE A 78 -14.01 -5.45 16.97
CA ILE A 78 -14.32 -6.85 16.69
C ILE A 78 -13.03 -7.55 16.23
N PHE A 79 -12.75 -8.76 16.75
CA PHE A 79 -11.54 -9.54 16.43
C PHE A 79 -10.23 -8.75 16.58
N GLY A 80 -10.12 -7.93 17.63
CA GLY A 80 -8.94 -7.07 17.85
C GLY A 80 -8.78 -5.91 16.85
N VAL A 81 -9.72 -5.70 15.94
CA VAL A 81 -9.75 -4.59 14.97
C VAL A 81 -10.68 -3.50 15.46
N GLU A 82 -10.16 -2.27 15.59
CA GLU A 82 -10.95 -1.09 15.91
C GLU A 82 -11.48 -0.44 14.64
N PHE A 83 -12.80 -0.31 14.57
CA PHE A 83 -13.52 0.42 13.53
C PHE A 83 -13.91 1.76 14.13
N THR A 84 -13.28 2.85 13.68
CA THR A 84 -13.63 4.21 14.08
C THR A 84 -14.17 4.95 12.86
N PRO A 85 -15.45 5.38 12.87
CA PRO A 85 -16.00 6.19 11.79
C PRO A 85 -15.27 7.53 11.75
N VAL A 86 -14.88 7.94 10.55
CA VAL A 86 -14.32 9.27 10.31
C VAL A 86 -15.36 10.11 9.60
N ASN A 87 -15.69 11.28 10.17
CA ASN A 87 -16.53 12.24 9.47
C ASN A 87 -15.71 12.84 8.33
N GLY A 88 -16.19 12.69 7.09
CA GLY A 88 -15.59 13.33 5.93
C GLY A 88 -15.50 14.84 6.16
N GLY A 89 -14.30 15.40 6.06
CA GLY A 89 -14.04 16.83 6.17
C GLY A 89 -13.88 17.47 4.80
N ASN A 90 -13.90 18.81 4.76
CA ASN A 90 -13.55 19.55 3.55
C ASN A 90 -12.04 19.47 3.31
N THR A 91 -11.65 19.16 2.08
CA THR A 91 -10.26 19.32 1.62
C THR A 91 -10.16 20.66 0.90
N LEU A 92 -9.16 21.48 1.25
CA LEU A 92 -8.91 22.74 0.55
C LEU A 92 -8.43 22.46 -0.88
N ASN A 93 -9.02 23.15 -1.86
CA ASN A 93 -8.60 23.06 -3.24
C ASN A 93 -7.49 24.09 -3.51
N TYR A 94 -6.24 23.74 -3.20
CA TYR A 94 -5.09 24.64 -3.41
C TYR A 94 -4.87 25.05 -4.87
N ALA A 95 -5.47 24.34 -5.83
CA ALA A 95 -5.40 24.70 -7.25
C ALA A 95 -6.14 26.02 -7.56
N ASP A 96 -7.03 26.45 -6.67
CA ASP A 96 -7.78 27.70 -6.81
C ASP A 96 -6.93 28.94 -6.46
N ASP A 97 -5.76 28.76 -5.82
CA ASP A 97 -4.81 29.85 -5.55
C ASP A 97 -3.69 29.88 -6.61
N PRO A 98 -3.67 30.90 -7.49
CA PRO A 98 -2.62 31.06 -8.49
C PRO A 98 -1.21 31.16 -7.89
N VAL A 99 -1.07 31.70 -6.67
CA VAL A 99 0.23 31.84 -6.00
C VAL A 99 0.75 30.48 -5.59
N TYR A 100 -0.08 29.68 -4.92
CA TYR A 100 0.25 28.30 -4.58
C TYR A 100 0.66 27.48 -5.82
N VAL A 101 -0.10 27.59 -6.92
CA VAL A 101 0.19 26.87 -8.16
C VAL A 101 1.56 27.24 -8.71
N GLN A 102 1.91 28.53 -8.73
CA GLN A 102 3.23 28.97 -9.20
C GLN A 102 4.36 28.48 -8.29
N LEU A 103 4.21 28.61 -6.96
CA LEU A 103 5.21 28.14 -6.00
C LEU A 103 5.45 26.63 -6.12
N LYS A 104 4.39 25.86 -6.36
CA LYS A 104 4.49 24.42 -6.57
C LYS A 104 5.24 24.09 -7.86
N ALA A 105 4.96 24.81 -8.95
CA ALA A 105 5.69 24.65 -10.21
C ALA A 105 7.18 24.98 -10.07
N ASP A 106 7.53 26.08 -9.38
CA ASP A 106 8.91 26.47 -9.12
C ASP A 106 9.66 25.42 -8.27
N LEU A 107 8.98 24.87 -7.25
CA LEU A 107 9.53 23.81 -6.42
C LEU A 107 9.79 22.53 -7.23
N ASP A 108 8.83 22.14 -8.07
CA ASP A 108 8.96 20.96 -8.93
C ASP A 108 10.08 21.13 -9.98
N ALA A 109 10.22 22.32 -10.57
CA ALA A 109 11.33 22.66 -11.45
C ALA A 109 12.69 22.56 -10.72
N ARG A 110 12.78 23.07 -9.47
CA ARG A 110 14.00 22.95 -8.66
C ARG A 110 14.35 21.50 -8.36
N VAL A 111 13.35 20.65 -8.11
CA VAL A 111 13.56 19.20 -7.90
C VAL A 111 14.16 18.53 -9.15
N GLU A 112 13.70 18.88 -10.34
CA GLU A 112 14.28 18.34 -11.58
C GLU A 112 15.72 18.80 -11.81
N LEU A 113 16.03 20.07 -11.52
CA LEU A 113 17.41 20.58 -11.56
C LEU A 113 18.31 19.82 -10.57
N LEU A 114 17.84 19.57 -9.35
CA LEU A 114 18.59 18.79 -8.35
C LEU A 114 18.84 17.34 -8.80
N LYS A 115 17.88 16.72 -9.49
CA LYS A 115 18.05 15.38 -10.07
C LYS A 115 19.08 15.37 -11.20
N LEU A 116 19.06 16.38 -12.07
CA LEU A 116 20.04 16.52 -13.14
C LEU A 116 21.45 16.78 -12.57
N ALA A 117 21.56 17.64 -11.55
CA ALA A 117 22.81 18.01 -10.90
C ALA A 117 23.56 16.81 -10.31
N GLN A 118 22.86 15.72 -9.97
CA GLN A 118 23.51 14.47 -9.53
C GLN A 118 24.43 13.86 -10.59
N LYS A 119 24.15 14.12 -11.88
CA LYS A 119 24.84 13.49 -13.02
C LYS A 119 25.83 14.43 -13.70
N GLN A 120 25.60 15.73 -13.65
CA GLN A 120 26.41 16.74 -14.34
C GLN A 120 26.33 18.09 -13.63
N GLU A 121 27.19 19.03 -13.98
CA GLU A 121 27.08 20.42 -13.53
C GLU A 121 25.89 21.08 -14.21
N VAL A 122 25.09 21.83 -13.44
CA VAL A 122 23.86 22.46 -13.90
C VAL A 122 23.79 23.85 -13.29
N LEU A 123 23.49 24.85 -14.11
CA LEU A 123 23.16 26.19 -13.66
C LEU A 123 21.64 26.37 -13.66
N ASP A 124 21.11 27.05 -12.66
CA ASP A 124 19.71 27.46 -12.65
C ASP A 124 19.46 28.71 -13.52
N THR A 125 18.21 29.18 -13.56
CA THR A 125 17.80 30.33 -14.36
C THR A 125 18.50 31.64 -13.97
N GLY A 126 19.08 31.72 -12.77
CA GLY A 126 19.87 32.85 -12.30
C GLY A 126 21.37 32.71 -12.60
N GLY A 127 21.79 31.63 -13.28
CA GLY A 127 23.20 31.33 -13.51
C GLY A 127 23.93 30.78 -12.28
N ILE A 128 23.19 30.40 -11.23
CA ILE A 128 23.77 29.86 -10.00
C ILE A 128 23.91 28.35 -10.16
N GLU A 129 25.06 27.82 -9.76
CA GLU A 129 25.30 26.37 -9.78
C GLU A 129 24.37 25.63 -8.81
N VAL A 130 23.71 24.60 -9.34
CA VAL A 130 22.80 23.75 -8.57
C VAL A 130 23.63 22.71 -7.82
N PRO A 131 23.54 22.64 -6.48
CA PRO A 131 24.40 21.77 -5.70
C PRO A 131 24.05 20.28 -5.87
N LYS A 132 25.07 19.42 -5.76
CA LYS A 132 24.89 17.99 -5.57
C LYS A 132 24.48 17.72 -4.12
N VAL A 133 23.24 17.29 -3.93
CA VAL A 133 22.70 16.90 -2.62
C VAL A 133 22.98 15.43 -2.31
N SER A 134 22.97 15.05 -1.04
CA SER A 134 23.17 13.66 -0.61
C SER A 134 22.00 12.75 -1.01
N THR A 135 22.28 11.45 -1.16
CA THR A 135 21.29 10.44 -1.55
C THR A 135 21.16 9.35 -0.51
N THR A 136 19.95 8.89 -0.23
CA THR A 136 19.70 7.67 0.53
C THR A 136 19.45 6.51 -0.43
N PRO A 137 20.27 5.44 -0.42
CA PRO A 137 20.04 4.27 -1.27
C PRO A 137 18.69 3.64 -0.94
N ARG A 138 17.85 3.44 -1.95
CA ARG A 138 16.63 2.64 -1.81
C ARG A 138 17.01 1.16 -1.74
N LYS A 139 16.36 0.40 -0.86
CA LYS A 139 16.54 -1.05 -0.80
C LYS A 139 16.19 -1.65 -2.17
N SER A 140 17.07 -2.50 -2.71
CA SER A 140 16.78 -3.26 -3.92
C SER A 140 15.50 -4.07 -3.73
N SER A 141 14.58 -3.98 -4.70
CA SER A 141 13.30 -4.69 -4.68
C SER A 141 12.90 -5.06 -6.11
N VAL A 142 12.02 -6.06 -6.23
CA VAL A 142 11.45 -6.46 -7.51
C VAL A 142 10.19 -5.64 -7.76
N THR A 143 10.08 -5.00 -8.92
CA THR A 143 8.84 -4.34 -9.35
C THR A 143 7.85 -5.41 -9.83
N ILE A 144 6.65 -5.44 -9.25
CA ILE A 144 5.60 -6.38 -9.59
C ILE A 144 4.49 -5.60 -10.28
N LYS A 145 4.09 -6.03 -11.48
CA LYS A 145 2.99 -5.46 -12.26
C LYS A 145 2.02 -6.59 -12.63
N PHE A 146 0.73 -6.30 -12.56
CA PHE A 146 -0.35 -7.18 -13.01
C PHE A 146 -1.31 -6.37 -13.87
#